data_AF-A0A7C6JUZ4-F1
#
_entry.id   AF-A0A7C6JUZ4-F1
#
_cell.length_a   1.000
_cell.length_b   1.000
_cell.length_c   1.000
_cell.angle_alpha   90.00
_cell.angle_beta   90.00
_cell.angle_gamma   90.00
#
_symmetry.space_group_name_H-M   'P 1'
#
loop_
_entity.id
_entity.type
_entity.pdbx_description
1 polymer ?
#
loop_
_entity_poly.entity_id
_entity_poly.type
_entity_poly.pdbx_seq_one_letter_code
_entity_poly.pdbx_strand_id
1 'polypeptide(L)'
;MAVNKQSFYDGISQDTVFDEAFFKKVLGYSMYDKPFLEAVAVKLTGIGRKDVADRYNAWYAAWKANDDAEMKKVAEWYRKELDKDFKERQKKAVEDWKRNLQNLTNSDLLTLLENAKEGFQRKNQI
;
A
#
# COMPACT_ATOMS: atom_id res chain seq x y z
N MET A 1 14.87 30.36 -2.59
CA MET A 1 13.92 30.35 -1.46
C MET A 1 12.98 29.18 -1.65
N ALA A 2 12.84 28.29 -0.67
CA ALA A 2 11.88 27.20 -0.76
C ALA A 2 10.47 27.80 -0.85
N VAL A 3 9.74 27.46 -1.91
CA VAL A 3 8.34 27.86 -2.03
C VAL A 3 7.58 27.14 -0.91
N ASN A 4 7.11 27.90 0.07
CA ASN A 4 6.23 27.38 1.11
C ASN A 4 4.77 27.49 0.65
N LYS A 5 3.88 26.73 1.29
CA LYS A 5 2.46 26.64 0.93
C LYS A 5 1.78 28.01 0.77
N GLN A 6 2.06 28.93 1.70
CA GLN A 6 1.46 30.26 1.69
C GLN A 6 1.98 31.10 0.51
N SER A 7 3.29 31.12 0.28
CA SER A 7 3.88 31.82 -0.85
C SER A 7 3.42 31.29 -2.21
N PHE A 8 3.18 29.97 -2.31
CA PHE A 8 2.58 29.36 -3.50
C PHE A 8 1.15 29.86 -3.72
N TYR A 9 0.32 29.83 -2.67
CA TYR A 9 -1.05 30.33 -2.74
C TYR A 9 -1.10 31.81 -3.12
N ASP A 10 -0.30 32.65 -2.46
CA ASP A 10 -0.27 34.09 -2.67
C ASP A 10 0.13 34.44 -4.11
N GLY A 11 1.07 33.68 -4.68
CA GLY A 11 1.55 33.85 -6.06
C GLY A 11 0.57 33.46 -7.17
N ILE A 12 -0.59 32.87 -6.85
CA ILE A 12 -1.61 32.53 -7.86
C ILE A 12 -2.25 33.81 -8.40
N SER A 13 -2.14 34.02 -9.71
CA SER A 13 -2.64 35.18 -10.45
C SER A 13 -3.16 34.77 -11.84
N GLN A 14 -3.69 35.72 -12.61
CA GLN A 14 -4.17 35.46 -13.98
C GLN A 14 -3.07 34.99 -14.92
N ASP A 15 -1.83 35.44 -14.70
CA ASP A 15 -0.65 35.11 -15.50
C ASP A 15 0.03 33.80 -15.05
N THR A 16 -0.50 33.13 -14.02
CA THR A 16 0.04 31.86 -13.56
C THR A 16 -0.08 30.80 -14.65
N VAL A 17 1.00 30.02 -14.83
CA VAL A 17 0.99 28.86 -15.72
C VAL A 17 0.32 27.70 -14.99
N PHE A 18 -0.85 27.30 -15.48
CA PHE A 18 -1.64 26.20 -14.94
C PHE A 18 -1.32 24.91 -15.69
N ASP A 19 -0.18 24.30 -15.37
CA ASP A 19 0.33 23.05 -15.92
C ASP A 19 0.28 21.90 -14.90
N GLU A 20 0.81 20.74 -15.29
CA GLU A 20 0.89 19.58 -14.40
C GLU A 20 1.73 19.85 -13.14
N ALA A 21 2.78 20.69 -13.23
CA ALA A 21 3.61 21.03 -12.07
C ALA A 21 2.81 21.87 -11.05
N PHE A 22 1.96 22.78 -11.53
CA PHE A 22 0.99 23.49 -10.70
C PHE A 22 0.04 22.50 -10.01
N PHE A 23 -0.56 21.56 -10.75
CA PHE A 23 -1.50 20.59 -10.18
C PHE A 23 -0.84 19.67 -9.14
N LYS A 24 0.39 19.20 -9.38
CA LYS A 24 1.18 18.43 -8.41
C LYS A 24 1.44 19.21 -7.11
N LYS A 25 1.74 20.51 -7.20
CA LYS A 25 1.91 21.37 -6.02
C LYS A 25 0.61 21.53 -5.23
N VAL A 26 -0.51 21.78 -5.92
CA VAL A 26 -1.84 21.86 -5.27
C VAL A 26 -2.14 20.55 -4.56
N LEU A 27 -1.99 19.41 -5.25
CA LEU A 27 -2.20 18.08 -4.67
C LEU A 27 -1.31 17.88 -3.44
N GLY A 28 0.00 18.11 -3.56
CA GLY A 28 0.95 17.93 -2.46
C GLY A 28 0.63 18.76 -1.22
N TYR A 29 0.24 20.03 -1.37
CA TYR A 29 -0.15 20.87 -0.24
C TYR A 29 -1.54 20.56 0.33
N SER A 30 -2.42 19.97 -0.48
CA SER A 30 -3.78 19.55 -0.07
C SER A 30 -3.83 18.18 0.60
N MET A 31 -2.79 17.35 0.43
CA MET A 31 -2.78 15.95 0.88
C MET A 31 -3.05 15.80 2.39
N TYR A 32 -2.55 16.74 3.19
CA TYR A 32 -2.74 16.79 4.65
C TYR A 32 -3.54 18.02 5.11
N ASP A 33 -4.05 18.82 4.18
CA ASP A 33 -4.81 20.03 4.49
C ASP A 33 -5.87 20.23 3.40
N LYS A 34 -7.01 19.57 3.60
CA LYS A 34 -8.15 19.60 2.67
C LYS A 34 -8.70 21.02 2.44
N PRO A 35 -8.82 21.90 3.47
CA PRO A 35 -9.26 23.29 3.28
C PRO A 35 -8.43 24.06 2.24
N PHE A 36 -7.16 23.70 2.05
CA PHE A 36 -6.31 24.33 1.04
C PHE A 36 -6.84 24.20 -0.38
N LEU A 37 -7.37 23.03 -0.74
CA LEU A 37 -7.86 22.79 -2.10
C LEU A 37 -9.06 23.69 -2.39
N GLU A 38 -9.95 23.84 -1.41
CA GLU A 38 -11.10 24.74 -1.47
C GLU A 38 -10.66 26.21 -1.58
N ALA A 39 -9.66 26.62 -0.78
CA ALA A 39 -9.11 27.97 -0.84
C ALA A 39 -8.52 28.28 -2.24
N VAL A 40 -7.78 27.34 -2.83
CA VAL A 40 -7.26 27.48 -4.20
C VAL A 40 -8.40 27.59 -5.21
N ALA A 41 -9.46 26.78 -5.10
CA ALA A 41 -10.62 26.85 -5.99
C ALA A 41 -11.36 28.19 -5.90
N VAL A 42 -11.53 28.72 -4.68
CA VAL A 42 -12.10 30.06 -4.46
C VAL A 42 -11.22 31.14 -5.09
N LYS A 43 -9.91 31.07 -4.89
CA LYS A 43 -8.96 32.03 -5.49
C LYS A 43 -9.00 32.01 -7.00
N LEU A 44 -8.99 30.82 -7.61
CA LEU A 44 -9.13 30.63 -9.06
C LEU A 44 -10.43 31.23 -9.59
N THR A 45 -11.54 31.05 -8.89
CA THR A 45 -12.82 31.67 -9.23
C THR A 45 -12.73 33.20 -9.16
N GLY A 46 -12.11 33.74 -8.11
CA GLY A 46 -11.92 35.17 -7.92
C GLY A 46 -11.08 35.86 -9.01
N ILE A 47 -10.14 35.13 -9.63
CA ILE A 47 -9.34 35.64 -10.76
C ILE A 47 -9.91 35.29 -12.13
N GLY A 48 -11.13 34.70 -12.20
CA GLY A 48 -11.80 34.35 -13.45
C GLY A 48 -11.26 33.09 -14.14
N ARG A 49 -10.55 32.22 -13.40
CA ARG A 49 -9.92 30.98 -13.89
C ARG A 49 -10.60 29.72 -13.37
N LYS A 50 -11.94 29.71 -13.35
CA LYS A 50 -12.73 28.55 -12.91
C LYS A 50 -12.44 27.30 -13.75
N ASP A 51 -12.10 27.46 -15.03
CA ASP A 51 -11.70 26.39 -15.95
C ASP A 51 -10.56 25.51 -15.42
N VAL A 52 -9.66 26.11 -14.62
CA VAL A 52 -8.50 25.42 -14.05
C VAL A 52 -8.93 24.35 -13.05
N ALA A 53 -10.03 24.56 -12.31
CA ALA A 53 -10.53 23.57 -11.37
C ALA A 53 -11.02 22.30 -12.11
N ASP A 54 -11.71 22.47 -13.24
CA ASP A 54 -12.17 21.34 -14.05
C ASP A 54 -10.98 20.56 -14.65
N ARG A 55 -9.95 21.28 -15.12
CA ARG A 55 -8.70 20.67 -15.60
C ARG A 55 -7.95 19.94 -14.51
N TYR A 56 -7.90 20.49 -13.28
CA TYR A 56 -7.31 19.81 -12.12
C TYR A 56 -8.06 18.51 -11.82
N ASN A 57 -9.39 18.52 -11.81
CA ASN A 57 -10.19 17.33 -11.53
C ASN A 57 -9.95 16.22 -12.57
N ALA A 58 -9.90 16.57 -13.87
CA ALA A 58 -9.58 15.62 -14.93
C ALA A 58 -8.17 15.05 -14.79
N TRP A 59 -7.18 15.89 -14.51
CA TRP A 59 -5.81 15.46 -14.23
C TRP A 59 -5.73 14.55 -13.00
N TYR A 60 -6.38 14.93 -11.90
CA TYR A 60 -6.38 14.18 -10.64
C TYR A 60 -7.00 12.79 -10.80
N ALA A 61 -8.10 12.68 -11.55
CA ALA A 61 -8.71 11.39 -11.85
C ALA A 61 -7.76 10.46 -12.61
N ALA A 62 -7.06 10.97 -13.63
CA ALA A 62 -6.07 10.21 -14.39
C ALA A 62 -4.85 9.82 -13.53
N TRP A 63 -4.33 10.76 -12.74
CA TRP A 63 -3.24 10.53 -11.81
C TRP A 63 -3.59 9.46 -10.78
N LYS A 64 -4.79 9.56 -10.18
CA LYS A 64 -5.25 8.62 -9.15
C LYS A 64 -5.47 7.21 -9.71
N ALA A 65 -5.99 7.10 -10.93
CA ALA A 65 -6.12 5.81 -11.60
C ALA A 65 -4.76 5.14 -11.86
N ASN A 66 -3.73 5.90 -12.23
CA ASN A 66 -2.38 5.37 -12.39
C ASN A 66 -1.77 4.94 -11.04
N ASP A 67 -1.90 5.78 -10.01
CA ASP A 67 -1.46 5.49 -8.64
C ASP A 67 -2.10 4.19 -8.12
N ASP A 68 -3.41 4.03 -8.26
CA ASP A 68 -4.11 2.82 -7.82
C ASP A 68 -3.66 1.56 -8.59
N ALA A 69 -3.38 1.69 -9.90
CA ALA A 69 -2.86 0.60 -10.70
C ALA A 69 -1.45 0.18 -10.27
N GLU A 70 -0.59 1.13 -9.92
CA GLU A 70 0.74 0.87 -9.38
C GLU A 70 0.67 0.24 -7.98
N MET A 71 -0.15 0.78 -7.09
CA MET A 71 -0.35 0.24 -5.75
C MET A 71 -0.88 -1.19 -5.79
N LYS A 72 -1.76 -1.52 -6.75
CA LYS A 72 -2.23 -2.89 -6.94
C LYS A 72 -1.09 -3.85 -7.31
N LYS A 73 -0.17 -3.44 -8.19
CA LYS A 73 1.00 -4.26 -8.55
C LYS A 73 1.92 -4.50 -7.35
N VAL A 74 2.15 -3.45 -6.54
CA VAL A 74 2.95 -3.55 -5.32
C VAL A 74 2.29 -4.50 -4.31
N ALA A 75 0.98 -4.40 -4.11
CA ALA A 75 0.24 -5.30 -3.23
C ALA A 75 0.30 -6.76 -3.72
N GLU A 76 0.16 -7.00 -5.03
CA GLU A 76 0.28 -8.33 -5.62
C GLU A 76 1.69 -8.91 -5.45
N TRP A 77 2.73 -8.09 -5.62
CA TRP A 77 4.11 -8.49 -5.37
C TRP A 77 4.33 -8.84 -3.90
N TYR A 78 3.88 -7.99 -2.98
CA TYR A 78 4.06 -8.21 -1.55
C TYR A 78 3.36 -9.50 -1.08
N ARG A 79 2.16 -9.77 -1.58
CA ARG A 79 1.46 -11.04 -1.32
C ARG A 79 2.29 -12.26 -1.76
N LYS A 80 2.91 -12.20 -2.94
CA LYS A 80 3.76 -13.30 -3.43
C LYS A 80 4.99 -13.50 -2.54
N GLU A 81 5.58 -12.42 -2.05
CA GLU A 81 6.72 -12.52 -1.14
C GLU A 81 6.34 -13.18 0.19
N LEU A 82 5.17 -12.82 0.75
CA LEU A 82 4.63 -13.48 1.94
C LEU A 82 4.38 -14.97 1.73
N ASP A 83 3.81 -15.37 0.59
CA ASP A 83 3.57 -16.77 0.26
C ASP A 83 4.87 -17.56 0.14
N LYS A 84 5.91 -16.93 -0.43
CA LYS A 84 7.25 -17.53 -0.55
C LYS A 84 7.87 -17.73 0.82
N ASP A 85 7.90 -16.69 1.66
CA ASP A 85 8.40 -16.76 3.03
C ASP A 85 7.68 -17.84 3.84
N PHE A 86 6.36 -17.93 3.69
CA PHE A 86 5.57 -18.94 4.37
C PHE A 86 5.95 -20.36 3.94
N LYS A 87 6.12 -20.59 2.63
CA LYS A 87 6.56 -21.89 2.10
C LYS A 87 7.97 -22.24 2.56
N GLU A 88 8.88 -21.28 2.61
CA GLU A 88 10.24 -21.49 3.11
C GLU A 88 10.25 -21.86 4.60
N ARG A 89 9.44 -21.16 5.42
CA ARG A 89 9.25 -21.51 6.85
C ARG A 89 8.69 -22.91 7.02
N GLN A 90 7.70 -23.31 6.21
CA GLN A 90 7.17 -24.67 6.25
C GLN A 90 8.22 -25.72 5.90
N LYS A 91 8.98 -25.51 4.82
CA LYS A 91 10.05 -26.44 4.42
C LYS A 91 11.09 -26.59 5.53
N LYS A 92 11.55 -25.47 6.09
CA LYS A 92 12.51 -25.47 7.20
C LYS A 92 11.96 -26.21 8.42
N ALA A 93 10.69 -25.97 8.79
CA ALA A 93 10.06 -26.68 9.90
C ALA A 93 9.99 -28.20 9.68
N VAL A 94 9.71 -28.64 8.44
CA VAL A 94 9.72 -30.07 8.08
C VAL A 94 11.13 -30.66 8.14
N GLU A 95 12.13 -29.94 7.65
CA GLU A 95 13.54 -30.37 7.72
C GLU A 95 14.05 -30.45 9.16
N ASP A 96 13.77 -29.43 9.98
CA ASP A 96 14.11 -29.42 11.41
C ASP A 96 13.40 -30.57 12.14
N TRP A 97 12.12 -30.83 11.82
CA TRP A 97 11.39 -31.97 12.38
C TRP A 97 12.03 -33.31 11.99
N LYS A 98 12.38 -33.51 10.71
CA LYS A 98 13.08 -34.72 10.25
C LYS A 98 14.42 -34.92 10.95
N ARG A 99 15.21 -33.85 11.10
CA ARG A 99 16.50 -33.91 11.80
C ARG A 99 16.31 -34.27 13.27
N ASN A 100 15.31 -33.69 13.91
CA ASN A 100 15.00 -34.01 15.30
C ASN A 100 14.58 -35.47 15.46
N LEU A 101 13.74 -36.01 14.56
CA LEU A 101 13.37 -37.43 14.57
C LEU A 101 14.58 -38.37 14.46
N GLN A 102 15.57 -38.02 13.63
CA GLN A 102 16.79 -38.82 13.47
C GLN A 102 17.64 -38.87 14.76
N ASN A 103 17.48 -37.91 15.65
CA ASN A 103 18.20 -37.81 16.92
C ASN A 103 17.42 -38.37 18.11
N LEU A 104 16.17 -38.82 17.91
CA LEU A 104 15.33 -39.39 18.96
C LEU A 104 15.62 -40.87 19.20
N THR A 105 15.40 -41.31 20.44
CA THR A 105 15.52 -42.73 20.78
C THR A 105 14.28 -43.51 20.31
N ASN A 106 14.39 -44.84 20.24
CA ASN A 106 13.26 -45.69 19.83
C ASN A 106 12.02 -45.52 20.73
N SER A 107 12.16 -45.26 22.04
CA SER A 107 11.02 -45.02 22.93
C SER A 107 10.32 -43.69 22.64
N ASP A 108 11.10 -42.65 22.30
CA ASP A 108 10.55 -41.34 21.94
C ASP A 108 9.78 -41.41 20.61
N LEU A 109 10.29 -42.19 19.64
CA LEU A 109 9.62 -42.41 18.37
C LEU A 109 8.30 -43.17 18.52
N LEU A 110 8.24 -44.19 19.39
CA LEU A 110 7.02 -44.93 19.68
C LEU A 110 5.94 -44.02 20.29
N THR A 111 6.34 -43.17 21.24
CA THR A 111 5.44 -42.19 21.87
C THR A 111 4.87 -41.19 20.86
N LEU A 112 5.69 -40.75 19.88
CA LEU A 112 5.23 -39.86 18.81
C LEU A 112 4.22 -40.54 17.87
N LEU A 113 4.43 -41.81 17.54
CA LEU A 113 3.52 -42.57 16.68
C LEU A 113 2.15 -42.79 17.33
N GLU A 114 2.13 -43.08 18.64
CA GLU A 114 0.88 -43.21 19.41
C GLU A 114 0.10 -41.88 19.42
N ASN A 115 0.77 -40.77 19.73
CA ASN A 115 0.15 -39.45 19.69
C ASN A 115 -0.39 -39.06 18.30
N ALA A 116 0.35 -39.40 17.23
CA ALA A 116 -0.09 -39.15 15.86
C ALA A 116 -1.33 -39.98 15.48
N LYS A 117 -1.35 -41.25 15.90
CA LYS A 117 -2.49 -42.16 15.69
C LYS A 117 -3.75 -41.63 16.39
N GLU A 118 -3.64 -41.20 17.64
CA GLU A 118 -4.74 -40.60 18.41
C GLU A 118 -5.23 -39.27 17.82
N GLY A 119 -4.32 -38.44 17.32
CA GLY A 119 -4.66 -37.19 16.63
C GLY A 119 -5.43 -37.43 15.32
N PHE A 120 -5.04 -38.44 14.55
CA PHE A 120 -5.72 -38.83 13.31
C PHE A 120 -7.12 -39.39 13.57
N GLN A 121 -7.28 -40.22 14.62
CA GLN A 121 -8.59 -40.74 15.00
C GLN A 121 -9.55 -39.65 15.48
N ARG A 122 -9.06 -38.65 16.24
CA ARG A 122 -9.87 -37.49 16.66
C ARG A 122 -10.37 -36.63 15.50
N LYS A 123 -9.59 -36.47 14.43
CA LYS A 123 -9.99 -35.69 13.24
C LYS A 123 -11.02 -36.40 12.35
N ASN A 124 -11.13 -37.72 12.43
CA ASN A 124 -12.05 -38.53 11.62
C ASN A 124 -13.35 -38.91 12.37
N GLN A 125 -13.57 -38.36 13.57
CA GLN A 125 -14.80 -38.55 14.36
C GLN A 125 -15.68 -37.28 14.40
N ILE A 126 -15.35 -36.27 13.60
CA ILE A 126 -16.13 -35.03 13.40
C ILE A 126 -16.61 -34.98 11.95
#